data_AF-A0AA35YE95-F1
#
_entry.id   AF-A0AA35YE95-F1
#
_cell.length_a   1.000
_cell.length_b   1.000
_cell.length_c   1.000
_cell.angle_alpha   90.00
_cell.angle_beta   90.00
_cell.angle_gamma   90.00
#
_symmetry.space_group_name_H-M   'P 1'
#
loop_
_entity.id
_entity.type
_entity.pdbx_description
1 polymer ?
#
loop_
_entity_poly.entity_id
_entity_poly.type
_entity_poly.pdbx_seq_one_letter_code
_entity_poly.pdbx_strand_id
1 'polypeptide(L)'
;MVQSISKSRSMEKKLIQEAEVEEQMEDKLTKKGGDEHVASKGSVLQSRCNRWKETAAILIPNLVFNPSNSLSSISNFLPVRNPNYLPQLRRLRLSSAYSSSITEENGHCHQTEGEIHVIVGPMFAGKTTTLLRRIKSESSNGRNAAVIKSSKDTRYGLDSIVTHDGEKLSCWPLEALSSFKERIGLEAYHKLEVIGIDEAQFFEDLYDFCIKAADHDGKTVIVAGLDGDYLRRSFGVLDIIPIADTVTKLKARCEVCGKPAFFTLRKTEETEREVVAGADVYMPVCRNHYLTGQKVKQAARNVQETHNLQCGSFL
;
A
#
# COMPACT_ATOMS: atom_id res chain seq x y z
N MET A 1 24.44 -18.66 2.48
CA MET A 1 23.54 -19.54 3.27
C MET A 1 24.10 -19.87 4.66
N VAL A 2 25.40 -20.18 4.82
CA VAL A 2 25.98 -20.52 6.15
C VAL A 2 26.11 -19.30 7.09
N GLN A 3 26.38 -18.11 6.55
CA GLN A 3 26.49 -16.86 7.35
C GLN A 3 25.13 -16.29 7.82
N SER A 4 24.02 -16.60 7.14
CA SER A 4 22.69 -16.18 7.58
C SER A 4 22.18 -17.08 8.72
N ILE A 5 22.50 -18.38 8.67
CA ILE A 5 22.13 -19.37 9.71
C ILE A 5 22.91 -19.11 11.02
N SER A 6 24.19 -18.69 10.94
CA SER A 6 24.98 -18.39 12.14
C SER A 6 24.51 -17.13 12.87
N LYS A 7 24.06 -16.10 12.14
CA LYS A 7 23.46 -14.88 12.74
C LYS A 7 22.10 -15.15 13.37
N SER A 8 21.26 -15.99 12.75
CA SER A 8 19.97 -16.41 13.33
C SER A 8 20.15 -17.20 14.62
N ARG A 9 21.10 -18.14 14.67
CA ARG A 9 21.40 -18.91 15.90
C ARG A 9 22.00 -18.07 17.03
N SER A 10 22.71 -16.99 16.69
CA SER A 10 23.27 -16.05 17.67
C SER A 10 22.17 -15.21 18.33
N MET A 11 21.20 -14.73 17.54
CA MET A 11 20.04 -14.01 18.09
C MET A 11 19.12 -14.92 18.92
N GLU A 12 18.91 -16.16 18.49
CA GLU A 12 18.12 -17.15 19.24
C GLU A 12 18.73 -17.44 20.61
N LYS A 13 20.06 -17.63 20.69
CA LYS A 13 20.76 -17.79 21.98
C LYS A 13 20.63 -16.57 22.88
N LYS A 14 20.66 -15.36 22.30
CA LYS A 14 20.54 -14.11 23.07
C LYS A 14 19.15 -13.92 23.66
N LEU A 15 18.11 -14.26 22.89
CA LEU A 15 16.71 -14.20 23.34
C LEU A 15 16.37 -15.26 24.40
N ILE A 16 16.94 -16.47 24.28
CA ILE A 16 16.79 -17.51 25.31
C ILE A 16 17.46 -17.06 26.62
N GLN A 17 18.64 -16.46 26.52
CA GLN A 17 19.37 -15.99 27.70
C GLN A 17 18.69 -14.80 28.39
N GLU A 18 18.05 -13.90 27.62
CA GLU A 18 17.23 -12.81 28.17
C GLU A 18 15.97 -13.34 28.86
N ALA A 19 15.34 -14.39 28.32
CA ALA A 19 14.18 -15.05 28.95
C ALA A 19 14.54 -15.79 30.25
N GLU A 20 15.70 -16.46 30.30
CA GLU A 20 16.20 -17.12 31.53
C GLU A 20 16.54 -16.10 32.63
N VAL A 21 17.04 -14.91 32.26
CA VAL A 21 17.34 -13.84 33.22
C VAL A 21 16.06 -13.22 33.79
N GLU A 22 15.00 -13.06 32.99
CA GLU A 22 13.69 -12.62 33.47
C GLU A 22 13.05 -13.65 34.42
N GLU A 23 13.13 -14.95 34.10
CA GLU A 23 12.63 -16.02 34.97
C GLU A 23 13.37 -16.08 36.31
N GLN A 24 14.69 -15.85 36.32
CA GLN A 24 15.48 -15.76 37.55
C GLN A 24 15.21 -14.48 38.37
N MET A 25 14.74 -13.40 37.73
CA MET A 25 14.29 -12.19 38.43
C MET A 25 12.91 -12.39 39.06
N GLU A 26 11.99 -13.09 38.39
CA GLU A 26 10.67 -13.45 38.94
C GLU A 26 10.81 -14.36 40.17
N ASP A 27 11.72 -15.34 40.13
CA ASP A 27 11.96 -16.28 41.22
C ASP A 27 12.61 -15.62 42.47
N LYS A 28 13.26 -14.46 42.27
CA LYS A 28 13.77 -13.59 43.36
C LYS A 28 12.71 -12.66 43.93
N LEU A 29 11.71 -12.28 43.14
CA LEU A 29 10.61 -11.41 43.56
C LEU A 29 9.54 -12.18 44.34
N THR A 30 9.29 -13.45 44.00
CA THR A 30 8.36 -14.34 44.74
C THR A 30 8.90 -14.77 46.10
N LYS A 31 10.24 -14.87 46.28
CA LYS A 31 10.88 -15.24 47.56
C LYS A 31 11.01 -14.10 48.57
N LYS A 32 10.70 -12.85 48.22
CA LYS A 32 10.89 -11.66 49.09
C LYS A 32 9.62 -10.96 49.59
N GLY A 33 8.42 -11.46 49.29
CA GLY A 33 7.18 -10.84 49.75
C GLY A 33 6.12 -11.88 50.09
N GLY A 34 5.98 -12.21 51.37
CA GLY A 34 4.77 -12.83 51.88
C GLY A 34 3.72 -11.75 52.07
N ASP A 35 2.78 -11.64 51.13
CA ASP A 35 1.48 -11.00 51.33
C ASP A 35 0.55 -11.33 50.14
N GLU A 36 -0.69 -11.70 50.44
CA GLU A 36 -1.72 -12.23 49.51
C GLU A 36 -2.16 -11.25 48.39
N HIS A 37 -1.53 -10.07 48.27
CA HIS A 37 -1.73 -9.12 47.17
C HIS A 37 -0.82 -9.34 45.95
N VAL A 38 0.08 -10.31 45.98
CA VAL A 38 0.98 -10.65 44.85
C VAL A 38 0.36 -11.68 43.89
N ALA A 39 -0.61 -12.49 44.33
CA ALA A 39 -1.19 -13.57 43.53
C ALA A 39 -2.03 -13.09 42.33
N SER A 40 -2.68 -11.92 42.42
CA SER A 40 -3.48 -11.36 41.32
C SER A 40 -2.62 -10.66 40.25
N LYS A 41 -1.41 -10.19 40.61
CA LYS A 41 -0.45 -9.62 39.66
C LYS A 41 0.36 -10.72 38.95
N GLY A 42 0.66 -11.82 39.63
CA GLY A 42 1.30 -13.00 39.03
C GLY A 42 0.47 -13.64 37.90
N SER A 43 -0.84 -13.78 38.07
CA SER A 43 -1.72 -14.38 37.05
C SER A 43 -1.89 -13.51 35.79
N VAL A 44 -1.86 -12.18 35.94
CA VAL A 44 -1.91 -11.21 34.83
C VAL A 44 -0.57 -11.10 34.09
N LEU A 45 0.55 -11.32 34.77
CA LEU A 45 1.88 -11.34 34.15
C LEU A 45 2.15 -12.67 33.44
N GLN A 46 1.71 -13.79 34.00
CA GLN A 46 1.89 -15.12 33.41
C GLN A 46 1.05 -15.31 32.13
N SER A 47 -0.13 -14.68 32.07
CA SER A 47 -0.94 -14.60 30.84
C SER A 47 -0.35 -13.65 29.78
N ARG A 48 0.47 -12.67 30.16
CA ARG A 48 1.26 -11.83 29.23
C ARG A 48 2.51 -12.56 28.74
N CYS A 49 3.18 -13.34 29.60
CA CYS A 49 4.34 -14.17 29.23
C CYS A 49 3.93 -15.30 28.26
N ASN A 50 2.80 -15.98 28.51
CA ASN A 50 2.27 -16.99 27.59
C ASN A 50 1.86 -16.40 26.23
N ARG A 51 1.30 -15.18 26.21
CA ARG A 51 1.00 -14.46 24.97
C ARG A 51 2.27 -14.04 24.22
N TRP A 52 3.34 -13.68 24.93
CA TRP A 52 4.65 -13.40 24.34
C TRP A 52 5.30 -14.65 23.74
N LYS A 53 5.23 -15.81 24.42
CA LYS A 53 5.70 -17.10 23.90
C LYS A 53 4.96 -17.51 22.62
N GLU A 54 3.64 -17.31 22.56
CA GLU A 54 2.85 -17.52 21.33
C GLU A 54 3.20 -16.53 20.21
N THR A 55 3.51 -15.28 20.55
CA THR A 55 3.88 -14.26 19.55
C THR A 55 5.30 -14.48 18.99
N ALA A 56 6.22 -14.98 19.81
CA ALA A 56 7.57 -15.36 19.40
C ALA A 56 7.58 -16.61 18.50
N ALA A 57 6.70 -17.59 18.77
CA ALA A 57 6.53 -18.78 17.93
C ALA A 57 6.00 -18.47 16.51
N ILE A 58 5.31 -17.34 16.32
CA ILE A 58 4.80 -16.89 15.01
C ILE A 58 5.88 -16.19 14.17
N LEU A 59 6.98 -15.73 14.80
CA LEU A 59 8.03 -14.94 14.16
C LEU A 59 9.27 -15.75 13.74
N ILE A 60 9.26 -17.08 13.97
CA ILE A 60 10.33 -17.98 13.53
C ILE A 60 9.71 -19.18 12.79
N PRO A 61 9.57 -19.16 11.45
CA PRO A 61 9.36 -20.38 10.71
C PRO A 61 10.72 -20.94 10.29
N ASN A 62 11.05 -22.15 10.73
CA ASN A 62 11.99 -22.97 9.97
C ASN A 62 11.46 -24.40 9.80
N LEU A 63 11.38 -24.76 8.52
CA LEU A 63 11.82 -26.03 7.95
C LEU A 63 11.13 -27.30 8.45
N VAL A 64 10.09 -27.71 7.73
CA VAL A 64 9.84 -29.14 7.48
C VAL A 64 9.64 -29.34 5.98
N PHE A 65 10.47 -30.21 5.41
CA PHE A 65 10.46 -30.63 4.02
C PHE A 65 10.03 -32.11 3.95
N ASN A 66 9.09 -32.41 3.02
CA ASN A 66 8.77 -33.70 2.37
C ASN A 66 8.09 -34.86 3.16
N PRO A 67 7.47 -35.88 2.49
CA PRO A 67 7.01 -36.01 1.09
C PRO A 67 5.59 -36.63 0.89
N SER A 68 5.11 -36.65 -0.36
CA SER A 68 4.14 -37.58 -1.01
C SER A 68 2.74 -37.83 -0.41
N ASN A 69 1.67 -37.46 -1.14
CA ASN A 69 0.80 -38.45 -1.82
C ASN A 69 -0.28 -37.81 -2.72
N SER A 70 -0.61 -38.61 -3.74
CA SER A 70 -1.50 -38.39 -4.87
C SER A 70 -2.99 -38.52 -4.57
N LEU A 71 -3.80 -37.90 -5.45
CA LEU A 71 -5.15 -38.28 -5.89
C LEU A 71 -6.27 -38.38 -4.83
N SER A 72 -7.27 -37.50 -4.91
CA SER A 72 -8.56 -37.79 -5.57
C SER A 72 -9.63 -36.75 -5.23
N SER A 73 -10.46 -36.53 -6.24
CA SER A 73 -11.71 -35.79 -6.32
C SER A 73 -12.61 -35.91 -5.09
N ILE A 74 -13.33 -34.83 -4.75
CA ILE A 74 -14.78 -34.85 -4.49
C ILE A 74 -15.29 -33.39 -4.55
N SER A 75 -16.15 -33.17 -5.54
CA SER A 75 -17.11 -32.08 -5.63
C SER A 75 -18.07 -32.08 -4.46
N ASN A 76 -18.45 -30.92 -3.93
CA ASN A 76 -19.84 -30.66 -3.58
C ASN A 76 -20.17 -29.16 -3.46
N PHE A 77 -21.32 -28.85 -4.04
CA PHE A 77 -22.00 -27.58 -4.17
C PHE A 77 -22.46 -26.99 -2.82
N LEU A 78 -22.55 -25.66 -2.71
CA LEU A 78 -23.79 -24.89 -2.86
C LEU A 78 -23.56 -23.38 -2.65
N PRO A 79 -24.39 -22.50 -3.27
CA PRO A 79 -24.19 -21.06 -3.37
C PRO A 79 -24.92 -20.29 -2.27
N VAL A 80 -24.28 -19.26 -1.71
CA VAL A 80 -24.96 -18.27 -0.86
C VAL A 80 -25.58 -17.20 -1.75
N ARG A 81 -26.91 -17.24 -1.88
CA ARG A 81 -27.74 -16.11 -2.30
C ARG A 81 -27.87 -15.13 -1.13
N ASN A 82 -27.66 -13.84 -1.37
CA ASN A 82 -28.57 -12.83 -0.84
C ASN A 82 -28.61 -11.60 -1.78
N PRO A 83 -29.79 -11.00 -2.00
CA PRO A 83 -30.07 -10.06 -3.06
C PRO A 83 -29.93 -8.60 -2.60
N ASN A 84 -30.18 -7.69 -3.53
CA ASN A 84 -30.29 -6.23 -3.40
C ASN A 84 -28.99 -5.48 -3.64
N TYR A 85 -28.75 -5.10 -4.90
CA TYR A 85 -28.29 -3.77 -5.30
C TYR A 85 -28.56 -3.62 -6.80
N LEU A 86 -29.70 -3.03 -7.15
CA LEU A 86 -29.94 -2.49 -8.49
C LEU A 86 -29.22 -1.14 -8.59
N PRO A 87 -28.37 -0.89 -9.60
CA PRO A 87 -28.08 0.47 -10.01
C PRO A 87 -29.17 0.95 -10.96
N GLN A 88 -29.69 2.12 -10.64
CA GLN A 88 -30.74 2.84 -11.32
C GLN A 88 -30.41 3.07 -12.80
N LEU A 89 -31.41 2.83 -13.65
CA LEU A 89 -31.41 3.18 -15.06
C LEU A 89 -31.06 4.67 -15.22
N ARG A 90 -30.05 4.97 -16.04
CA ARG A 90 -29.77 6.33 -16.51
C ARG A 90 -31.05 6.88 -17.16
N ARG A 91 -31.58 7.92 -16.54
CA ARG A 91 -32.71 8.72 -17.00
C ARG A 91 -32.37 9.28 -18.38
N LEU A 92 -33.04 8.79 -19.42
CA LEU A 92 -33.08 9.46 -20.73
C LEU A 92 -33.65 10.86 -20.48
N ARG A 93 -32.84 11.90 -20.72
CA ARG A 93 -33.32 13.28 -20.73
C ARG A 93 -34.25 13.43 -21.94
N LEU A 94 -35.56 13.45 -21.71
CA LEU A 94 -36.50 14.04 -22.65
C LEU A 94 -36.23 15.55 -22.67
N SER A 95 -35.80 16.06 -23.82
CA SER A 95 -35.77 17.48 -24.11
C SER A 95 -37.22 18.00 -24.14
N SER A 96 -37.54 18.93 -23.24
CA SER A 96 -38.75 19.73 -23.33
C SER A 96 -38.64 20.65 -24.53
N ALA A 97 -39.54 20.48 -25.49
CA ALA A 97 -39.77 21.43 -26.56
C ALA A 97 -40.25 22.76 -25.94
N TYR A 98 -39.37 23.76 -25.93
CA TYR A 98 -39.78 25.15 -25.81
C TYR A 98 -39.33 25.87 -27.08
N SER A 99 -40.31 26.22 -27.90
CA SER A 99 -40.14 27.00 -29.11
C SER A 99 -39.73 28.41 -28.72
N SER A 100 -38.54 28.83 -29.13
CA SER A 100 -38.13 30.23 -29.19
C SER A 100 -37.08 30.36 -30.28
N SER A 101 -37.51 30.92 -31.40
CA SER A 101 -36.73 31.27 -32.56
C SER A 101 -35.74 32.39 -32.26
N ILE A 102 -34.46 32.07 -32.12
CA ILE A 102 -33.33 32.99 -32.38
C ILE A 102 -32.21 32.19 -33.03
N THR A 103 -31.80 32.68 -34.20
CA THR A 103 -30.71 32.20 -35.04
C THR A 103 -29.36 32.58 -34.48
N GLU A 104 -28.54 31.61 -34.06
CA GLU A 104 -27.07 31.73 -34.08
C GLU A 104 -26.45 30.36 -34.37
N GLU A 105 -25.81 30.24 -35.52
CA GLU A 105 -24.91 29.14 -35.86
C GLU A 105 -23.66 29.24 -34.98
N ASN A 106 -23.60 28.47 -33.90
CA ASN A 106 -22.36 28.20 -33.19
C ASN A 106 -22.20 26.69 -33.08
N GLY A 107 -21.31 26.15 -33.91
CA GLY A 107 -20.88 24.76 -33.81
C GLY A 107 -20.29 24.50 -32.42
N HIS A 108 -21.12 23.99 -31.52
CA HIS A 108 -20.64 23.44 -30.25
C HIS A 108 -19.86 22.18 -30.58
N CYS A 109 -18.53 22.29 -30.65
CA CYS A 109 -17.69 21.14 -30.44
C CYS A 109 -18.01 20.64 -29.02
N HIS A 110 -18.46 19.39 -28.90
CA HIS A 110 -18.53 18.73 -27.60
C HIS A 110 -17.09 18.62 -27.09
N GLN A 111 -16.60 19.65 -26.40
CA GLN A 111 -15.43 19.50 -25.54
C GLN A 111 -15.84 18.54 -24.45
N THR A 112 -15.27 17.33 -24.48
CA THR A 112 -15.39 16.40 -23.37
C THR A 112 -14.70 17.05 -22.18
N GLU A 113 -15.46 17.30 -21.11
CA GLU A 113 -14.90 17.78 -19.84
C GLU A 113 -13.85 16.76 -19.36
N GLY A 114 -12.69 17.26 -18.95
CA GLY A 114 -11.67 16.41 -18.32
C GLY A 114 -12.15 15.89 -16.98
N GLU A 115 -11.54 14.81 -16.49
CA GLU A 115 -11.90 14.20 -15.21
C GLU A 115 -10.63 13.76 -14.48
N ILE A 116 -10.58 13.90 -13.16
CA ILE A 116 -9.49 13.47 -12.30
C ILE A 116 -9.99 12.37 -11.35
N HIS A 117 -9.38 11.20 -11.42
CA HIS A 117 -9.70 10.07 -10.56
C HIS A 117 -8.49 9.60 -9.78
N VAL A 118 -8.62 9.53 -8.46
CA VAL A 118 -7.53 9.18 -7.57
C VAL A 118 -7.76 7.81 -6.95
N ILE A 119 -6.75 6.95 -7.02
CA ILE A 119 -6.70 5.60 -6.43
C ILE A 119 -5.59 5.59 -5.38
N VAL A 120 -5.97 5.63 -4.11
CA VAL A 120 -5.02 5.65 -2.99
C VAL A 120 -5.11 4.40 -2.14
N GLY A 121 -4.13 4.21 -1.26
CA GLY A 121 -4.12 3.12 -0.28
C GLY A 121 -2.71 2.66 0.06
N PRO A 122 -2.57 1.76 1.06
CA PRO A 122 -1.27 1.29 1.51
C PRO A 122 -0.53 0.50 0.42
N MET A 123 0.74 0.20 0.66
CA MET A 123 1.45 -0.78 -0.16
C MET A 123 0.69 -2.12 -0.18
N PHE A 124 0.81 -2.86 -1.28
CA PHE A 124 0.14 -4.16 -1.49
C PHE A 124 -1.39 -4.12 -1.57
N ALA A 125 -2.00 -2.94 -1.71
CA ALA A 125 -3.45 -2.80 -1.91
C ALA A 125 -3.91 -3.00 -3.37
N GLY A 126 -2.99 -3.23 -4.31
CA GLY A 126 -3.32 -3.43 -5.74
C GLY A 126 -3.61 -2.13 -6.51
N LYS A 127 -2.98 -1.01 -6.14
CA LYS A 127 -3.15 0.30 -6.79
C LYS A 127 -2.78 0.26 -8.28
N THR A 128 -1.54 -0.10 -8.60
CA THR A 128 -1.04 -0.28 -9.96
C THR A 128 -1.93 -1.23 -10.76
N THR A 129 -2.35 -2.36 -10.17
CA THR A 129 -3.25 -3.31 -10.83
C THR A 129 -4.61 -2.68 -11.17
N THR A 130 -5.18 -1.89 -10.26
CA THR A 130 -6.46 -1.21 -10.46
C THR A 130 -6.34 -0.12 -11.53
N LEU A 131 -5.28 0.68 -11.48
CA LEU A 131 -4.95 1.69 -12.50
C LEU A 131 -4.87 1.04 -13.88
N LEU A 132 -4.01 0.03 -14.04
CA LEU A 132 -3.80 -0.63 -15.33
C LEU A 132 -5.06 -1.31 -15.83
N ARG A 133 -5.86 -1.92 -14.95
CA ARG A 133 -7.17 -2.49 -15.34
C ARG A 133 -8.09 -1.41 -15.91
N ARG A 134 -8.12 -0.22 -15.30
CA ARG A 134 -8.94 0.89 -15.78
C ARG A 134 -8.43 1.41 -17.12
N ILE A 135 -7.12 1.63 -17.24
CA ILE A 135 -6.48 2.06 -18.50
C ILE A 135 -6.78 1.07 -19.63
N LYS A 136 -6.62 -0.23 -19.40
CA LYS A 136 -7.00 -1.27 -20.38
C LYS A 136 -8.46 -1.17 -20.79
N SER A 137 -9.36 -0.98 -19.83
CA SER A 137 -10.79 -0.84 -20.13
C SER A 137 -11.07 0.36 -21.03
N GLU A 138 -10.40 1.49 -20.82
CA GLU A 138 -10.52 2.68 -21.68
C GLU A 138 -9.95 2.40 -23.09
N SER A 139 -8.79 1.74 -23.17
CA SER A 139 -8.20 1.33 -24.46
C SER A 139 -9.08 0.34 -25.23
N SER A 140 -9.67 -0.65 -24.56
CA SER A 140 -10.63 -1.58 -25.17
C SER A 140 -11.92 -0.89 -25.64
N ASN A 141 -12.25 0.27 -25.07
CA ASN A 141 -13.34 1.12 -25.54
C ASN A 141 -12.93 2.05 -26.70
N GLY A 142 -11.71 1.91 -27.24
CA GLY A 142 -11.20 2.67 -28.37
C GLY A 142 -10.56 4.01 -28.00
N ARG A 143 -10.39 4.32 -26.70
CA ARG A 143 -9.76 5.57 -26.25
C ARG A 143 -8.26 5.43 -26.18
N ASN A 144 -7.55 6.43 -26.71
CA ASN A 144 -6.08 6.43 -26.66
C ASN A 144 -5.60 6.73 -25.25
N ALA A 145 -4.87 5.79 -24.66
CA ALA A 145 -4.40 5.89 -23.28
C ALA A 145 -2.88 5.70 -23.16
N ALA A 146 -2.28 6.41 -22.21
CA ALA A 146 -0.87 6.26 -21.85
C ALA A 146 -0.72 6.12 -20.33
N VAL A 147 0.33 5.42 -19.89
CA VAL A 147 0.68 5.30 -18.48
C VAL A 147 2.03 5.95 -18.23
N ILE A 148 2.10 6.76 -17.19
CA ILE A 148 3.34 7.38 -16.69
C ILE A 148 3.69 6.67 -15.39
N LYS A 149 4.99 6.38 -15.21
CA LYS A 149 5.53 5.83 -13.98
C LYS A 149 6.69 6.69 -13.50
N SER A 150 6.84 6.89 -12.20
CA SER A 150 8.02 7.55 -11.66
C SER A 150 9.29 6.73 -11.90
N SER A 151 10.34 7.34 -12.45
CA SER A 151 11.66 6.73 -12.61
C SER A 151 12.36 6.47 -11.27
N LYS A 152 11.94 7.15 -10.20
CA LYS A 152 12.41 6.89 -8.83
C LYS A 152 12.00 5.49 -8.35
N ASP A 153 10.94 4.90 -8.91
CA ASP A 153 10.55 3.52 -8.60
C ASP A 153 11.19 2.49 -9.53
N THR A 154 12.31 1.94 -9.08
CA THR A 154 13.09 0.90 -9.78
C THR A 154 12.65 -0.54 -9.47
N ARG A 155 11.59 -0.76 -8.68
CA ARG A 155 11.18 -2.11 -8.21
C ARG A 155 10.62 -3.01 -9.30
N TYR A 156 10.15 -2.45 -10.41
CA TYR A 156 9.59 -3.18 -11.55
C TYR A 156 10.14 -2.60 -12.86
N GLY A 157 10.52 -3.48 -13.80
CA GLY A 157 11.23 -3.16 -15.03
C GLY A 157 10.65 -1.96 -15.80
N LEU A 158 11.57 -1.13 -16.32
CA LEU A 158 11.30 0.22 -16.84
C LEU A 158 10.44 0.26 -18.11
N ASP A 159 10.42 -0.81 -18.90
CA ASP A 159 10.18 -0.64 -20.35
C ASP A 159 8.92 -1.29 -20.93
N SER A 160 8.15 -2.07 -20.18
CA SER A 160 6.81 -2.48 -20.61
C SER A 160 6.12 -3.32 -19.55
N ILE A 161 4.89 -2.92 -19.20
CA ILE A 161 3.97 -3.86 -18.59
C ILE A 161 3.34 -4.64 -19.74
N VAL A 162 4.04 -5.70 -20.16
CA VAL A 162 3.50 -6.66 -21.13
C VAL A 162 2.30 -7.31 -20.49
N THR A 163 1.14 -7.02 -21.04
CA THR A 163 -0.10 -7.63 -20.61
C THR A 163 -0.16 -9.04 -21.21
N HIS A 164 -0.78 -9.99 -20.51
CA HIS A 164 -0.87 -11.40 -20.94
C HIS A 164 -1.49 -11.56 -22.35
N ASP A 165 -2.17 -10.53 -22.85
CA ASP A 165 -2.92 -10.51 -24.11
C ASP A 165 -2.11 -9.94 -25.30
N GLY A 166 -0.82 -9.64 -25.13
CA GLY A 166 0.05 -9.18 -26.22
C GLY A 166 -0.09 -7.69 -26.59
N GLU A 167 -1.10 -7.00 -26.07
CA GLU A 167 -1.23 -5.54 -26.18
C GLU A 167 -0.20 -4.85 -25.26
N LYS A 168 0.71 -4.10 -25.86
CA LYS A 168 1.70 -3.28 -25.15
C LYS A 168 1.03 -1.96 -24.74
N LEU A 169 0.74 -1.80 -23.45
CA LEU A 169 0.43 -0.49 -22.89
C LEU A 169 1.68 0.39 -22.94
N SER A 170 1.57 1.58 -23.53
CA SER A 170 2.66 2.56 -23.55
C SER A 170 2.92 3.08 -22.14
N CYS A 171 4.03 2.65 -21.55
CA CYS A 171 4.48 3.07 -20.22
C CYS A 171 5.68 4.00 -20.35
N TRP A 172 5.63 5.16 -19.70
CA TRP A 172 6.64 6.21 -19.81
C TRP A 172 7.29 6.47 -18.44
N PRO A 173 8.53 5.99 -18.21
CA PRO A 173 9.23 6.24 -16.96
C PRO A 173 9.78 7.67 -16.91
N LEU A 174 9.28 8.53 -16.02
CA LEU A 174 9.64 9.96 -15.95
C LEU A 174 10.09 10.38 -14.55
N GLU A 175 10.98 11.35 -14.48
CA GLU A 175 11.32 12.05 -13.23
C GLU A 175 10.29 13.12 -12.87
N ALA A 176 9.82 13.88 -13.87
CA ALA A 176 8.86 14.97 -13.72
C ALA A 176 7.75 14.86 -14.79
N LEU A 177 6.50 15.12 -14.41
CA LEU A 177 5.33 15.01 -15.29
C LEU A 177 5.31 16.09 -16.38
N SER A 178 5.86 17.26 -16.09
CA SER A 178 6.05 18.38 -17.02
C SER A 178 6.77 17.99 -18.30
N SER A 179 7.70 17.02 -18.24
CA SER A 179 8.44 16.52 -19.41
C SER A 179 7.64 15.58 -20.32
N PHE A 180 6.49 15.08 -19.87
CA PHE A 180 5.72 14.05 -20.58
C PHE A 180 5.31 14.49 -21.99
N LYS A 181 4.75 15.70 -22.11
CA LYS A 181 4.22 16.25 -23.37
C LYS A 181 5.31 16.40 -24.43
N GLU A 182 6.51 16.82 -24.02
CA GLU A 182 7.68 16.92 -24.92
C GLU A 182 8.16 15.54 -25.35
N ARG A 183 8.28 14.60 -24.40
CA ARG A 183 8.83 13.27 -24.65
C ARG A 183 7.99 12.43 -25.62
N ILE A 184 6.67 12.52 -25.53
CA ILE A 184 5.79 11.78 -26.44
C ILE A 184 5.52 12.53 -27.76
N GLY A 185 5.83 13.83 -27.80
CA GLY A 185 5.54 14.72 -28.92
C GLY A 185 4.12 15.29 -28.87
N LEU A 186 4.00 16.54 -29.34
CA LEU A 186 2.76 17.32 -29.28
C LEU A 186 1.57 16.62 -29.97
N GLU A 187 1.80 16.10 -31.17
CA GLU A 187 0.78 15.38 -31.95
C GLU A 187 0.28 14.12 -31.27
N ALA A 188 1.17 13.35 -30.63
CA ALA A 188 0.77 12.16 -29.89
C ALA A 188 -0.01 12.54 -28.63
N TYR A 189 0.43 13.59 -27.92
CA TYR A 189 -0.25 14.10 -26.73
C TYR A 189 -1.68 14.56 -27.02
N HIS A 190 -1.91 15.25 -28.15
CA HIS A 190 -3.26 15.69 -28.52
C HIS A 190 -4.21 14.54 -28.84
N LYS A 191 -3.68 13.40 -29.30
CA LYS A 191 -4.48 12.19 -29.55
C LYS A 191 -4.81 11.42 -28.28
N LEU A 192 -4.12 11.67 -27.16
CA LEU A 192 -4.39 11.01 -25.89
C LEU A 192 -5.64 11.57 -25.24
N GLU A 193 -6.51 10.66 -24.81
CA GLU A 193 -7.73 10.97 -24.08
C GLU A 193 -7.61 10.58 -22.60
N VAL A 194 -6.79 9.57 -22.29
CA VAL A 194 -6.64 9.04 -20.93
C VAL A 194 -5.16 8.98 -20.53
N ILE A 195 -4.83 9.52 -19.37
CA ILE A 195 -3.48 9.49 -18.79
C ILE A 195 -3.53 8.80 -17.43
N GLY A 196 -2.87 7.65 -17.31
CA GLY A 196 -2.62 6.99 -16.04
C GLY A 196 -1.31 7.45 -15.42
N ILE A 197 -1.28 7.74 -14.12
CA ILE A 197 -0.07 8.10 -13.38
C ILE A 197 0.10 7.11 -12.23
N ASP A 198 1.16 6.31 -12.24
CA ASP A 198 1.47 5.37 -11.17
C ASP A 198 2.59 5.90 -10.25
N GLU A 199 2.55 5.46 -8.99
CA GLU A 199 3.46 5.90 -7.92
C GLU A 199 3.52 7.44 -7.79
N ALA A 200 2.34 8.07 -7.89
CA ALA A 200 2.19 9.50 -8.02
C ALA A 200 2.78 10.33 -6.87
N GLN A 201 2.98 9.72 -5.69
CA GLN A 201 3.59 10.38 -4.54
C GLN A 201 5.01 10.90 -4.78
N PHE A 202 5.68 10.41 -5.85
CA PHE A 202 7.05 10.80 -6.19
C PHE A 202 7.14 12.01 -7.14
N PHE A 203 6.02 12.49 -7.67
CA PHE A 203 5.95 13.64 -8.56
C PHE A 203 5.56 14.90 -7.78
N GLU A 204 6.47 15.87 -7.76
CA GLU A 204 6.25 17.17 -7.10
C GLU A 204 5.34 18.08 -7.94
N ASP A 205 5.33 17.89 -9.26
CA ASP A 205 4.52 18.64 -10.23
C ASP A 205 3.15 17.99 -10.52
N LEU A 206 2.68 17.08 -9.65
CA LEU A 206 1.43 16.34 -9.82
C LEU A 206 0.21 17.26 -9.91
N TYR A 207 0.11 18.24 -9.02
CA TYR A 207 -1.04 19.15 -8.96
C TYR A 207 -1.18 19.96 -10.25
N ASP A 208 -0.11 20.62 -10.67
CA ASP A 208 -0.09 21.46 -11.87
C ASP A 208 -0.33 20.63 -13.13
N PHE A 209 0.22 19.42 -13.18
CA PHE A 209 -0.03 18.50 -14.30
C PHE A 209 -1.50 18.09 -14.38
N CYS A 210 -2.12 17.74 -13.25
CA CYS A 210 -3.52 17.31 -13.20
C CYS A 210 -4.47 18.42 -13.68
N ILE A 211 -4.31 19.65 -13.17
CA ILE A 211 -5.11 20.81 -13.61
C ILE A 211 -4.93 21.02 -15.12
N LYS A 212 -3.69 21.04 -15.60
CA LYS A 212 -3.45 21.28 -17.02
C LYS A 212 -4.04 20.20 -17.91
N ALA A 213 -3.85 18.94 -17.55
CA ALA A 213 -4.32 17.82 -18.36
C ALA A 213 -5.86 17.71 -18.35
N ALA A 214 -6.50 17.87 -17.20
CA ALA A 214 -7.96 17.75 -17.08
C ALA A 214 -8.68 19.04 -17.50
N ASP A 215 -8.39 20.16 -16.85
CA ASP A 215 -9.18 21.39 -16.98
C ASP A 215 -8.90 22.14 -18.30
N HIS A 216 -7.67 22.07 -18.81
CA HIS A 216 -7.27 22.79 -20.03
C HIS A 216 -7.20 21.90 -21.26
N ASP A 217 -6.69 20.68 -21.12
CA ASP A 217 -6.49 19.77 -22.24
C ASP A 217 -7.62 18.72 -22.41
N GLY A 218 -8.63 18.71 -21.54
CA GLY A 218 -9.83 17.87 -21.64
C GLY A 218 -9.59 16.37 -21.48
N LYS A 219 -8.57 15.97 -20.71
CA LYS A 219 -8.16 14.56 -20.55
C LYS A 219 -8.72 13.93 -19.30
N THR A 220 -8.97 12.62 -19.36
CA THR A 220 -9.24 11.81 -18.16
C THR A 220 -7.91 11.41 -17.52
N VAL A 221 -7.64 11.90 -16.32
CA VAL A 221 -6.43 11.59 -15.55
C VAL A 221 -6.76 10.60 -14.45
N ILE A 222 -6.08 9.45 -14.43
CA ILE A 222 -6.25 8.41 -13.41
C ILE A 222 -4.94 8.31 -12.62
N VAL A 223 -4.95 8.76 -11.37
CA VAL A 223 -3.77 8.85 -10.51
C VAL A 223 -3.78 7.72 -9.50
N ALA A 224 -2.68 6.99 -9.37
CA ALA A 224 -2.48 5.97 -8.35
C ALA A 224 -1.25 6.26 -7.50
N GLY A 225 -1.39 6.18 -6.18
CA GLY A 225 -0.25 6.37 -5.28
C GLY A 225 -0.57 6.20 -3.81
N LEU A 226 0.43 6.37 -2.95
CA LEU A 226 0.28 6.25 -1.51
C LEU A 226 -0.44 7.48 -0.93
N ASP A 227 -1.44 7.26 -0.08
CA ASP A 227 -2.05 8.35 0.70
C ASP A 227 -1.18 8.79 1.87
N GLY A 228 -0.34 7.90 2.38
CA GLY A 228 0.63 8.25 3.41
C GLY A 228 1.86 7.37 3.44
N ASP A 229 2.92 7.93 4.02
CA ASP A 229 4.19 7.25 4.23
C ASP A 229 4.12 6.23 5.40
N TYR A 230 5.25 5.62 5.72
CA TYR A 230 5.35 4.65 6.82
C TYR A 230 5.05 5.25 8.21
N LEU A 231 5.06 6.59 8.34
CA LEU A 231 4.70 7.36 9.53
C LEU A 231 3.25 7.85 9.51
N ARG A 232 2.45 7.49 8.49
CA ARG A 232 1.08 7.97 8.23
C ARG A 232 1.01 9.49 7.99
N ARG A 233 2.09 10.11 7.55
CA ARG A 233 2.07 11.50 7.09
C ARG A 233 1.66 11.52 5.62
N SER A 234 1.11 12.65 5.15
CA SER A 234 0.74 12.84 3.75
C SER A 234 1.89 12.48 2.82
N PHE A 235 1.62 11.97 1.63
CA PHE A 235 2.68 11.60 0.69
C PHE A 235 2.31 11.99 -0.75
N GLY A 236 2.44 13.28 -1.08
CA GLY A 236 2.27 13.87 -2.42
C GLY A 236 0.84 13.85 -3.00
N VAL A 237 0.18 12.70 -2.99
CA VAL A 237 -1.09 12.47 -3.71
C VAL A 237 -2.29 13.15 -3.05
N LEU A 238 -2.20 13.54 -1.78
CA LEU A 238 -3.34 14.15 -1.08
C LEU A 238 -3.69 15.55 -1.58
N ASP A 239 -2.74 16.26 -2.18
CA ASP A 239 -2.92 17.66 -2.58
C ASP A 239 -3.88 17.81 -3.78
N ILE A 240 -4.06 16.75 -4.57
CA ILE A 240 -5.01 16.71 -5.69
C ILE A 240 -6.41 16.23 -5.31
N ILE A 241 -6.65 15.82 -4.06
CA ILE A 241 -7.98 15.37 -3.63
C ILE A 241 -9.07 16.44 -3.81
N PRO A 242 -8.84 17.74 -3.52
CA PRO A 242 -9.87 18.76 -3.69
C PRO A 242 -10.33 18.97 -5.14
N ILE A 243 -9.49 18.63 -6.12
CA ILE A 243 -9.78 18.76 -7.55
C ILE A 243 -10.17 17.42 -8.20
N ALA A 244 -10.31 16.34 -7.42
CA ALA A 244 -10.63 15.02 -7.94
C ALA A 244 -12.13 14.77 -8.01
N ASP A 245 -12.63 14.32 -9.17
CA ASP A 245 -14.01 13.87 -9.37
C ASP A 245 -14.32 12.59 -8.58
N THR A 246 -13.33 11.71 -8.44
CA THR A 246 -13.48 10.49 -7.63
C THR A 246 -12.23 10.18 -6.84
N VAL A 247 -12.40 9.73 -5.59
CA VAL A 247 -11.30 9.23 -4.75
C VAL A 247 -11.64 7.84 -4.24
N THR A 248 -10.84 6.86 -4.62
CA THR A 248 -10.99 5.45 -4.23
C THR A 248 -9.84 5.05 -3.31
N LYS A 249 -10.14 4.77 -2.05
CA LYS A 249 -9.15 4.24 -1.10
C LYS A 249 -9.21 2.73 -1.01
N LEU A 250 -8.22 2.07 -1.62
CA LEU A 250 -8.03 0.63 -1.56
C LEU A 250 -7.54 0.18 -0.19
N LYS A 251 -7.79 -1.09 0.10
CA LYS A 251 -7.38 -1.78 1.33
C LYS A 251 -6.58 -3.03 0.98
N ALA A 252 -5.50 -3.26 1.70
CA ALA A 252 -4.75 -4.51 1.63
C ALA A 252 -5.28 -5.52 2.66
N ARG A 253 -4.63 -6.68 2.78
CA ARG A 253 -4.84 -7.62 3.90
C ARG A 253 -3.71 -7.47 4.89
N CYS A 254 -4.04 -7.38 6.18
CA CYS A 254 -3.04 -7.24 7.23
C CYS A 254 -2.20 -8.51 7.34
N GLU A 255 -0.89 -8.38 7.20
CA GLU A 255 0.05 -9.52 7.25
C GLU A 255 0.02 -10.25 8.61
N VAL A 256 -0.30 -9.53 9.68
CA VAL A 256 -0.34 -10.08 11.05
C VAL A 256 -1.65 -10.81 11.38
N CYS A 257 -2.80 -10.36 10.87
CA CYS A 257 -4.11 -10.87 11.31
C CYS A 257 -5.16 -11.09 10.23
N GLY A 258 -4.82 -10.90 8.96
CA GLY A 258 -5.71 -11.12 7.81
C GLY A 258 -6.86 -10.11 7.62
N LYS A 259 -7.16 -9.26 8.62
CA LYS A 259 -8.16 -8.19 8.54
C LYS A 259 -7.77 -7.09 7.54
N PRO A 260 -8.70 -6.22 7.11
CA PRO A 260 -8.36 -5.09 6.24
C PRO A 260 -7.21 -4.23 6.78
N ALA A 261 -6.22 -4.00 5.92
CA ALA A 261 -5.08 -3.14 6.18
C ALA A 261 -5.22 -1.82 5.44
N PHE A 262 -4.92 -0.73 6.15
CA PHE A 262 -5.04 0.64 5.66
C PHE A 262 -3.72 1.41 5.75
N PHE A 263 -2.68 0.78 6.31
CA PHE A 263 -1.41 1.43 6.58
C PHE A 263 -0.27 0.55 6.13
N THR A 264 0.82 1.18 5.72
CA THR A 264 2.11 0.55 5.50
C THR A 264 2.94 0.70 6.77
N LEU A 265 3.48 -0.39 7.29
CA LEU A 265 4.44 -0.38 8.39
C LEU A 265 5.80 -0.80 7.84
N ARG A 266 6.83 0.02 8.07
CA ARG A 266 8.23 -0.35 7.79
C ARG A 266 8.69 -1.37 8.84
N LYS A 267 9.38 -2.43 8.42
CA LYS A 267 9.96 -3.50 9.26
C LYS A 267 11.35 -3.10 9.78
N THR A 268 12.16 -2.49 8.92
CA THR A 268 13.56 -2.11 9.17
C THR A 268 13.72 -0.78 9.93
N GLU A 269 14.93 -0.45 10.37
CA GLU A 269 15.18 0.66 11.29
C GLU A 269 15.49 2.00 10.61
N GLU A 270 15.73 2.02 9.29
CA GLU A 270 16.10 3.24 8.56
C GLU A 270 15.02 4.32 8.77
N THR A 271 15.48 5.55 8.93
CA THR A 271 14.64 6.71 9.25
C THR A 271 14.26 7.53 8.02
N GLU A 272 14.98 7.36 6.91
CA GLU A 272 14.73 8.04 5.63
C GLU A 272 13.29 7.88 5.18
N ARG A 273 12.66 8.96 4.72
CA ARG A 273 11.24 8.92 4.34
C ARG A 273 10.99 8.03 3.13
N GLU A 274 11.87 8.13 2.14
CA GLU A 274 11.78 7.46 0.85
C GLU A 274 12.83 6.34 0.79
N VAL A 275 12.41 5.12 1.07
CA VAL A 275 13.24 3.93 0.83
C VAL A 275 12.49 3.06 -0.18
N VAL A 276 13.03 2.95 -1.38
CA VAL A 276 12.46 2.18 -2.49
C VAL A 276 12.71 0.70 -2.22
N ALA A 277 11.72 0.02 -1.67
CA ALA A 277 11.81 -1.40 -1.31
C ALA A 277 10.44 -2.09 -1.36
N GLY A 278 10.45 -3.42 -1.21
CA GLY A 278 9.28 -4.29 -1.34
C GLY A 278 8.79 -4.83 0.01
N ALA A 279 8.39 -6.10 0.00
CA ALA A 279 7.82 -6.80 1.17
C ALA A 279 8.86 -7.16 2.25
N ASP A 280 10.14 -7.07 1.89
CA ASP A 280 11.29 -7.19 2.77
C ASP A 280 11.36 -6.03 3.78
N VAL A 281 11.07 -4.82 3.32
CA VAL A 281 11.13 -3.60 4.13
C VAL A 281 9.76 -3.17 4.65
N TYR A 282 8.67 -3.46 3.93
CA TYR A 282 7.34 -2.96 4.27
C TYR A 282 6.30 -4.07 4.41
N MET A 283 5.32 -3.88 5.28
CA MET A 283 4.12 -4.73 5.35
C MET A 283 2.82 -3.93 5.47
N PRO A 284 1.72 -4.41 4.90
CA PRO A 284 0.40 -3.84 5.10
C PRO A 284 -0.16 -4.27 6.46
N VAL A 285 -0.65 -3.31 7.26
CA VAL A 285 -1.20 -3.57 8.59
C VAL A 285 -2.51 -2.85 8.86
N CYS A 286 -3.31 -3.45 9.75
CA CYS A 286 -4.49 -2.80 10.31
C CYS A 286 -4.07 -1.73 11.35
N ARG A 287 -5.04 -0.94 11.82
CA ARG A 287 -4.76 0.15 12.77
C ARG A 287 -4.09 -0.33 14.05
N ASN A 288 -4.58 -1.44 14.61
CA ASN A 288 -4.05 -2.04 15.83
C ASN A 288 -2.58 -2.44 15.65
N HIS A 289 -2.27 -3.25 14.64
CA HIS A 289 -0.92 -3.76 14.42
C HIS A 289 0.09 -2.69 14.01
N TYR A 290 -0.36 -1.60 13.38
CA TYR A 290 0.50 -0.44 13.23
C TYR A 290 0.87 0.17 14.57
N LEU A 291 -0.11 0.44 15.45
CA LEU A 291 0.15 1.09 16.74
C LEU A 291 1.00 0.22 17.66
N THR A 292 0.73 -1.09 17.71
CA THR A 292 1.55 -2.02 18.49
C THR A 292 2.94 -2.18 17.87
N GLY A 293 3.04 -2.28 16.54
CA GLY A 293 4.32 -2.35 15.84
C GLY A 293 5.22 -1.14 16.09
N GLN A 294 4.66 0.07 16.09
CA GLN A 294 5.40 1.29 16.42
C GLN A 294 5.91 1.29 17.87
N LYS A 295 5.11 0.81 18.82
CA LYS A 295 5.54 0.68 20.23
C LYS A 295 6.70 -0.30 20.39
N VAL A 296 6.64 -1.44 19.70
CA VAL A 296 7.73 -2.44 19.70
C VAL A 296 9.00 -1.84 19.13
N LYS A 297 8.91 -1.09 18.01
CA LYS A 297 10.06 -0.40 17.42
C LYS A 297 10.66 0.65 18.35
N GLN A 298 9.83 1.44 19.03
CA GLN A 298 10.34 2.42 19.98
C GLN A 298 11.02 1.74 21.18
N ALA A 299 10.46 0.65 21.70
CA ALA A 299 11.07 -0.11 22.78
C ALA A 299 12.42 -0.70 22.37
N ALA A 300 12.52 -1.29 21.17
CA ALA A 300 13.77 -1.82 20.63
C ALA A 300 14.86 -0.73 20.50
N ARG A 301 14.50 0.46 20.00
CA ARG A 301 15.42 1.61 19.92
C ARG A 301 15.93 2.05 21.29
N ASN A 302 15.03 2.19 22.27
CA ASN A 302 15.41 2.58 23.62
C ASN A 302 16.39 1.57 24.24
N VAL A 303 16.20 0.27 24.01
CA VAL A 303 17.12 -0.78 24.50
C VAL A 303 18.50 -0.65 23.84
N GLN A 304 18.57 -0.44 22.52
CA GLN A 304 19.83 -0.23 21.81
C GLN A 304 20.58 1.02 22.32
N GLU A 305 19.86 2.11 22.57
CA GLU A 305 20.45 3.35 23.12
C GLU A 305 21.01 3.12 24.53
N THR A 306 20.28 2.42 25.40
CA THR A 306 20.79 2.08 26.75
C THR A 306 22.03 1.19 26.72
N HIS A 307 22.10 0.24 25.77
CA HIS A 307 23.27 -0.62 25.60
C HIS A 307 24.49 0.17 25.07
N ASN A 308 24.27 1.13 24.17
CA ASN A 308 25.34 1.99 23.67
C ASN A 308 25.89 2.95 24.74
N LEU A 309 25.02 3.46 25.63
CA LEU A 309 25.44 4.30 26.76
C LEU A 309 26.20 3.52 27.83
N GLN A 310 25.84 2.25 28.08
CA GLN A 310 26.55 1.40 29.04
C GLN A 310 27.92 0.89 28.52
N CYS A 311 28.09 0.73 27.21
CA CYS A 311 29.40 0.38 26.62
C CYS A 311 30.32 1.59 26.41
N GLY A 312 29.80 2.81 26.37
CA GLY A 312 30.58 4.04 26.22
C GLY A 312 31.25 4.55 27.50
N SER A 313 30.91 4.00 28.67
CA SER A 313 31.44 4.39 29.99
C SER A 313 32.61 3.54 30.49
N PHE A 314 33.24 2.74 29.62
CA PHE A 314 34.41 1.89 29.92
C PHE A 314 35.64 2.18 29.03
N LEU A 315 35.75 3.40 28.50
CA LEU A 315 36.96 3.95 27.87
C LEU A 315 37.39 5.22 28.60
#